data_AF-A0A919SDQ4-F1
#
_entry.id   AF-A0A919SDQ4-F1
#
_cell.length_a   1.000
_cell.length_b   1.000
_cell.length_c   1.000
_cell.angle_alpha   90.00
_cell.angle_beta   90.00
_cell.angle_gamma   90.00
#
_symmetry.space_group_name_H-M   'P 1'
#
loop_
_entity.id
_entity.type
_entity.pdbx_description
1 polymer ?
#
loop_
_entity_poly.entity_id
_entity_poly.type
_entity_poly.pdbx_seq_one_letter_code
_entity_poly.pdbx_strand_id
1 'polypeptide(L)'
;MAYGIPATVPRPDPSLRSTDVTKVLLSLHVLAAILAIGPVAVAASMFPATLRRLTPDTAPALRTLHRICRVYAVLGILVPLFGLATASSLGVLTEIWLIISMALTAAAAAILTLAILPRQSAALTGPPLPATAARLGMLTGIFNLTWAAVVVLMIIRPGSTTGA
;
A
#
# COMPACT_ATOMS: atom_id res chain seq x y z
N MET A 1 49.22 46.57 -4.76
CA MET A 1 49.27 45.19 -4.21
C MET A 1 47.83 44.79 -3.91
N ALA A 2 47.12 44.22 -4.90
CA ALA A 2 45.72 43.82 -4.75
C ALA A 2 45.67 42.29 -4.64
N TYR A 3 45.27 41.80 -3.46
CA TYR A 3 45.07 40.39 -3.18
C TYR A 3 43.72 39.96 -3.77
N GLY A 4 43.73 39.39 -4.98
CA GLY A 4 42.54 38.84 -5.62
C GLY A 4 42.19 37.49 -5.01
N ILE A 5 41.05 37.40 -4.32
CA ILE A 5 40.46 36.12 -3.91
C ILE A 5 39.71 35.54 -5.11
N PRO A 6 40.09 34.38 -5.68
CA PRO A 6 39.26 33.70 -6.67
C PRO A 6 38.15 32.94 -5.95
N ALA A 7 36.98 33.57 -5.80
CA ALA A 7 35.80 32.92 -5.25
C ALA A 7 34.96 32.28 -6.38
N THR A 8 35.37 31.11 -6.86
CA THR A 8 34.43 30.19 -7.54
C THR A 8 34.13 29.04 -6.60
N VAL A 9 33.30 29.30 -5.58
CA VAL A 9 32.65 28.22 -4.83
C VAL A 9 31.73 27.50 -5.83
N PRO A 10 31.91 26.20 -6.11
CA PRO A 10 31.00 25.47 -6.98
C PRO A 10 29.61 25.49 -6.35
N ARG A 11 28.64 26.13 -7.01
CA ARG A 11 27.24 26.01 -6.59
C ARG A 11 26.84 24.55 -6.83
N PRO A 12 26.28 23.84 -5.85
CA PRO A 12 25.76 22.50 -6.09
C PRO A 12 24.71 22.56 -7.20
N ASP A 13 24.88 21.72 -8.22
CA ASP A 13 23.98 21.68 -9.37
C ASP A 13 22.54 21.37 -8.87
N PRO A 14 21.55 22.24 -9.16
CA PRO A 14 20.16 22.00 -8.79
C PRO A 14 19.61 20.65 -9.33
N SER A 15 20.19 20.10 -10.40
CA SER A 15 19.81 18.79 -10.93
C SER A 15 20.05 17.65 -9.93
N LEU A 16 21.18 17.68 -9.22
CA LEU A 16 21.55 16.68 -8.20
C LEU A 16 20.54 16.64 -7.06
N ARG A 17 20.08 17.82 -6.59
CA ARG A 17 19.05 17.90 -5.54
C ARG A 17 17.72 17.27 -5.95
N SER A 18 17.31 17.46 -7.22
CA SER A 18 16.04 16.91 -7.72
C SER A 18 16.08 15.37 -7.84
N THR A 19 17.22 14.83 -8.28
CA THR A 19 17.42 13.38 -8.36
C THR A 19 17.43 12.73 -6.97
N ASP A 20 18.07 13.37 -5.99
CA ASP A 20 18.09 12.87 -4.61
C ASP A 20 16.69 12.86 -3.99
N VAL A 21 15.91 13.92 -4.19
CA VAL A 21 14.50 13.99 -3.73
C VAL A 21 13.66 12.86 -4.34
N THR A 22 13.80 12.61 -5.63
CA THR A 22 13.03 11.54 -6.32
C THR A 22 13.33 10.15 -5.76
N LYS A 23 14.61 9.85 -5.49
CA LYS A 23 15.03 8.57 -4.88
C LYS A 23 14.49 8.41 -3.47
N VAL A 24 14.43 9.50 -2.71
CA VAL A 24 13.82 9.52 -1.36
C VAL A 24 12.32 9.27 -1.44
N LEU A 25 11.60 9.95 -2.33
CA LEU A 25 10.15 9.74 -2.52
C LEU A 25 9.84 8.30 -2.93
N LEU A 26 10.60 7.73 -3.87
CA LEU A 26 10.45 6.35 -4.28
C LEU A 26 10.71 5.37 -3.12
N SER A 27 11.79 5.59 -2.35
CA SER A 27 12.09 4.79 -1.17
C SER A 27 10.97 4.85 -0.12
N LEU A 28 10.45 6.05 0.14
CA LEU A 28 9.33 6.26 1.06
C LEU A 28 8.05 5.59 0.56
N HIS A 29 7.77 5.65 -0.74
CA HIS A 29 6.62 4.97 -1.34
C HIS A 29 6.69 3.45 -1.12
N VAL A 30 7.83 2.85 -1.46
CA VAL A 30 8.03 1.40 -1.31
C VAL A 30 7.96 0.99 0.16
N LEU A 31 8.61 1.75 1.05
CA LEU A 31 8.57 1.48 2.48
C LEU A 31 7.15 1.60 3.05
N ALA A 32 6.42 2.64 2.66
CA ALA A 32 5.02 2.81 3.03
C ALA A 32 4.17 1.63 2.52
N ALA A 33 4.39 1.16 1.28
CA ALA A 33 3.68 0.03 0.71
C ALA A 33 3.90 -1.26 1.52
N ILE A 34 5.16 -1.57 1.85
CA ILE A 34 5.51 -2.77 2.62
C ILE A 34 4.95 -2.70 4.04
N LEU A 35 5.19 -1.59 4.74
CA LEU A 35 4.79 -1.43 6.14
C LEU A 35 3.28 -1.29 6.29
N ALA A 36 2.59 -0.66 5.34
CA ALA A 36 1.14 -0.49 5.42
C ALA A 36 0.41 -1.79 5.03
N ILE A 37 0.75 -2.39 3.89
CA ILE A 37 -0.08 -3.45 3.31
C ILE A 37 0.27 -4.83 3.85
N GLY A 38 1.54 -5.09 4.19
CA GLY A 38 1.96 -6.39 4.74
C GLY A 38 1.13 -6.81 5.97
N PRO A 39 1.06 -5.98 7.03
CA PRO A 39 0.27 -6.28 8.21
C PRO A 39 -1.23 -6.43 7.94
N VAL A 40 -1.80 -5.63 7.03
CA VAL A 40 -3.23 -5.73 6.63
C VAL A 40 -3.50 -7.05 5.96
N ALA A 41 -2.67 -7.45 4.98
CA ALA A 41 -2.85 -8.69 4.22
C ALA A 41 -2.81 -9.90 5.15
N VAL A 42 -1.85 -9.94 6.08
CA VAL A 42 -1.73 -11.03 7.07
C VAL A 42 -2.94 -11.03 8.01
N ALA A 43 -3.26 -9.88 8.63
CA ALA A 43 -4.34 -9.80 9.61
C ALA A 43 -5.71 -10.12 9.00
N ALA A 44 -5.99 -9.60 7.80
CA ALA A 44 -7.23 -9.90 7.08
C ALA A 44 -7.31 -11.38 6.72
N SER A 45 -6.19 -12.04 6.38
CA SER A 45 -6.17 -13.46 5.98
C SER A 45 -6.36 -14.40 7.16
N MET A 46 -5.88 -14.01 8.34
CA MET A 46 -6.07 -14.78 9.58
C MET A 46 -7.49 -14.64 10.14
N PHE A 47 -8.16 -13.51 9.92
CA PHE A 47 -9.48 -13.21 10.50
C PHE A 47 -10.54 -14.28 10.22
N PRO A 48 -10.76 -14.76 8.97
CA PRO A 48 -11.70 -15.83 8.67
C PRO A 48 -11.44 -17.13 9.45
N ALA A 49 -10.16 -17.51 9.59
CA ALA A 49 -9.77 -18.74 10.27
C ALA A 49 -10.01 -18.65 11.78
N THR A 50 -9.66 -17.51 12.37
CA THR A 50 -9.95 -17.22 13.79
C THR A 50 -11.45 -17.16 14.05
N LEU A 51 -12.23 -16.53 13.15
CA LEU A 51 -13.69 -16.45 13.27
C LEU A 51 -14.36 -17.84 13.22
N ARG A 52 -13.89 -18.76 12.37
CA ARG A 52 -14.42 -20.13 12.31
C ARG A 52 -14.18 -20.93 13.58
N ARG A 53 -13.15 -20.57 14.35
CA ARG A 53 -12.74 -21.25 15.59
C ARG A 53 -13.03 -20.38 16.82
N LEU A 54 -14.00 -19.46 16.70
CA LEU A 54 -14.26 -18.47 17.73
C LEU A 54 -14.72 -19.15 19.02
N THR A 55 -13.98 -18.86 20.09
CA THR A 55 -14.22 -19.25 21.47
C THR A 55 -14.06 -17.99 22.35
N PRO A 56 -14.50 -18.01 23.61
CA PRO A 56 -14.26 -16.90 24.54
C PRO A 56 -12.78 -16.47 24.59
N ASP A 57 -11.86 -17.44 24.54
CA ASP A 57 -10.41 -17.19 24.61
C ASP A 57 -9.82 -16.54 23.35
N THR A 58 -10.42 -16.79 22.19
CA THR A 58 -9.93 -16.26 20.89
C THR A 58 -10.61 -14.95 20.48
N ALA A 59 -11.68 -14.54 21.17
CA ALA A 59 -12.40 -13.29 20.92
C ALA A 59 -11.51 -12.03 21.02
N PRO A 60 -10.56 -11.90 21.98
CA PRO A 60 -9.62 -10.79 21.99
C PRO A 60 -8.72 -10.75 20.75
N ALA A 61 -8.20 -11.91 20.31
CA ALA A 61 -7.36 -11.99 19.11
C ALA A 61 -8.11 -11.53 17.85
N LEU A 62 -9.38 -11.92 17.70
CA LEU A 62 -10.22 -11.49 16.57
C LEU A 62 -10.41 -9.95 16.54
N ARG A 63 -10.61 -9.32 17.70
CA ARG A 63 -10.68 -7.85 17.83
C ARG A 63 -9.35 -7.18 17.46
N THR A 64 -8.22 -7.76 17.86
CA THR A 64 -6.89 -7.27 17.49
C THR A 64 -6.67 -7.33 15.98
N LEU A 65 -7.05 -8.43 15.31
CA LEU A 65 -6.95 -8.54 13.85
C LEU A 65 -7.76 -7.45 13.14
N HIS A 66 -9.00 -7.21 13.58
CA HIS A 66 -9.81 -6.11 13.05
C HIS A 66 -9.17 -4.74 13.29
N ARG A 67 -8.61 -4.50 14.49
CA ARG A 67 -7.93 -3.25 14.82
C ARG A 67 -6.71 -3.02 13.93
N ILE A 68 -5.90 -4.05 13.69
CA ILE A 68 -4.75 -3.97 12.77
C ILE A 68 -5.24 -3.61 11.37
N CYS A 69 -6.27 -4.31 10.86
CA CYS A 69 -6.84 -3.99 9.55
C CYS A 69 -7.30 -2.52 9.47
N ARG A 70 -7.97 -1.99 10.49
CA ARG A 70 -8.42 -0.60 10.52
C ARG A 70 -7.27 0.41 10.56
N VAL A 71 -6.33 0.24 11.48
CA VAL A 71 -5.20 1.18 11.65
C VAL A 71 -4.37 1.23 10.38
N TYR A 72 -4.01 0.06 9.86
CA TYR A 72 -3.15 -0.01 8.69
C TYR A 72 -3.90 0.29 7.38
N ALA A 73 -5.24 0.16 7.32
CA ALA A 73 -6.02 0.71 6.21
C ALA A 73 -5.87 2.23 6.10
N VAL A 74 -5.85 2.94 7.23
CA VAL A 74 -5.60 4.39 7.27
C VAL A 74 -4.15 4.69 6.88
N LEU A 75 -3.18 3.97 7.43
CA LEU A 75 -1.76 4.12 7.03
C LEU A 75 -1.54 3.81 5.54
N GLY A 76 -2.37 2.93 4.96
CA GLY A 76 -2.36 2.60 3.54
C GLY A 76 -2.57 3.80 2.62
N ILE A 77 -3.15 4.91 3.11
CA ILE A 77 -3.30 6.16 2.35
C ILE A 77 -1.94 6.77 2.00
N LEU A 78 -0.90 6.51 2.79
CA LEU A 78 0.46 6.96 2.49
C LEU A 78 0.97 6.39 1.17
N VAL A 79 0.55 5.18 0.79
CA VAL A 79 0.98 4.50 -0.43
C VAL A 79 0.61 5.29 -1.69
N PRO A 80 -0.68 5.60 -1.98
CA PRO A 80 -1.03 6.39 -3.14
C PRO A 80 -0.51 7.83 -3.04
N LEU A 81 -0.41 8.43 -1.84
CA LEU A 81 0.16 9.78 -1.69
C LEU A 81 1.61 9.84 -2.15
N PHE A 82 2.46 8.95 -1.63
CA PHE A 82 3.86 8.89 -2.06
C PHE A 82 4.00 8.37 -3.50
N GLY A 83 3.09 7.51 -3.95
CA GLY A 83 3.08 7.01 -5.32
C GLY A 83 2.80 8.11 -6.34
N LEU A 84 1.80 8.95 -6.07
CA LEU A 84 1.48 10.14 -6.89
C LEU A 84 2.63 11.14 -6.88
N ALA A 85 3.21 11.42 -5.71
CA ALA A 85 4.37 12.30 -5.59
C ALA A 85 5.56 11.78 -6.44
N THR A 86 5.88 10.49 -6.31
CA THR A 86 6.96 9.84 -7.08
C THR A 86 6.67 9.83 -8.58
N ALA A 87 5.45 9.51 -8.99
CA ALA A 87 5.06 9.50 -10.39
C ALA A 87 5.12 10.90 -11.02
N SER A 88 4.73 11.93 -10.26
CA SER A 88 4.81 13.31 -10.70
C SER A 88 6.25 13.79 -10.86
N SER A 89 7.16 13.40 -9.95
CA SER A 89 8.58 13.77 -10.03
C SER A 89 9.31 13.03 -11.15
N LEU A 90 8.84 11.84 -11.52
CA LEU A 90 9.36 11.05 -12.64
C LEU A 90 8.72 11.39 -13.99
N GLY A 91 7.64 12.19 -14.02
CA GLY A 91 6.96 12.57 -15.25
C GLY A 91 6.19 11.43 -15.94
N VAL A 92 5.82 10.37 -15.20
CA VAL A 92 5.22 9.13 -15.76
C VAL A 92 3.72 8.99 -15.49
N LEU A 93 3.03 10.07 -15.08
CA LEU A 93 1.62 10.03 -14.68
C LEU A 93 0.65 9.53 -15.76
N THR A 94 1.02 9.67 -17.04
CA THR A 94 0.20 9.27 -18.20
C THR A 94 0.47 7.85 -18.70
N GLU A 95 1.43 7.14 -18.09
CA GLU A 95 1.78 5.80 -18.51
C GLU A 95 0.65 4.80 -18.25
N ILE A 96 0.31 3.98 -19.26
CA ILE A 96 -0.81 3.04 -19.19
C ILE A 96 -0.65 2.08 -18.00
N TRP A 97 0.56 1.55 -17.78
CA TRP A 97 0.84 0.64 -16.67
C TRP A 97 0.60 1.31 -15.31
N LEU A 98 0.89 2.61 -15.19
CA LEU A 98 0.70 3.35 -13.95
C LEU A 98 -0.80 3.63 -13.72
N ILE A 99 -1.53 4.03 -14.76
CA ILE A 99 -2.98 4.26 -14.68
C ILE A 99 -3.70 2.98 -14.24
N ILE A 100 -3.35 1.83 -14.82
CA ILE A 100 -3.89 0.53 -14.41
C ILE A 100 -3.54 0.25 -12.94
N SER A 101 -2.31 0.52 -12.53
CA SER A 101 -1.88 0.32 -11.14
C SER A 101 -2.65 1.21 -10.15
N MET A 102 -2.90 2.47 -10.50
CA MET A 102 -3.74 3.39 -9.70
C MET A 102 -5.17 2.86 -9.59
N ALA A 103 -5.76 2.38 -10.69
CA ALA A 103 -7.10 1.80 -10.69
C ALA A 103 -7.18 0.53 -9.82
N LEU A 104 -6.19 -0.37 -9.92
CA LEU A 104 -6.11 -1.56 -9.06
C LEU A 104 -5.91 -1.19 -7.59
N THR A 105 -5.11 -0.16 -7.29
CA THR A 105 -4.92 0.34 -5.92
C THR A 105 -6.21 0.89 -5.34
N ALA A 106 -6.96 1.67 -6.12
CA ALA A 106 -8.28 2.15 -5.73
C ALA A 106 -9.27 1.01 -5.51
N ALA A 107 -9.26 -0.01 -6.37
CA ALA A 107 -10.09 -1.20 -6.21
C ALA A 107 -9.73 -1.98 -4.93
N ALA A 108 -8.44 -2.18 -4.64
CA ALA A 108 -7.99 -2.82 -3.41
C ALA A 108 -8.43 -2.04 -2.16
N ALA A 109 -8.28 -0.71 -2.18
CA ALA A 109 -8.73 0.15 -1.10
C ALA A 109 -10.25 0.07 -0.91
N ALA A 110 -11.04 0.04 -1.99
CA ALA A 110 -12.49 -0.11 -1.94
C ALA A 110 -12.89 -1.49 -1.37
N ILE A 111 -12.23 -2.57 -1.79
CA ILE A 111 -12.49 -3.91 -1.24
C ILE A 111 -12.19 -3.94 0.26
N LEU A 112 -11.05 -3.39 0.69
CA LEU A 112 -10.70 -3.35 2.10
C LEU A 112 -11.70 -2.53 2.93
N THR A 113 -11.97 -1.30 2.51
CA THR A 113 -12.74 -0.32 3.30
C THR A 113 -14.25 -0.54 3.24
N LEU A 114 -14.79 -0.89 2.07
CA LEU A 114 -16.22 -1.03 1.85
C LEU A 114 -16.68 -2.47 1.96
N ALA A 115 -15.80 -3.45 1.75
CA ALA A 115 -16.18 -4.85 1.78
C ALA A 115 -15.67 -5.62 3.00
N ILE A 116 -14.38 -5.53 3.33
CA ILE A 116 -13.75 -6.34 4.39
C ILE A 116 -14.05 -5.73 5.77
N LEU A 117 -13.69 -4.47 6.00
CA LEU A 117 -13.80 -3.82 7.32
C LEU A 117 -15.23 -3.82 7.89
N PRO A 118 -16.29 -3.52 7.13
CA PRO A 118 -17.65 -3.52 7.66
C PRO A 118 -18.11 -4.94 8.04
N ARG A 119 -17.73 -5.95 7.26
CA ARG A 119 -18.06 -7.35 7.52
C ARG A 119 -17.30 -7.91 8.72
N GLN A 120 -16.04 -7.53 8.90
CA GLN A 120 -15.30 -7.85 10.12
C GLN A 120 -15.97 -7.21 11.34
N SER A 121 -16.36 -5.93 11.25
CA SER A 121 -17.06 -5.24 12.34
C SER A 121 -18.37 -5.92 12.71
N ALA A 122 -19.19 -6.29 11.72
CA ALA A 122 -20.44 -7.01 11.95
C ALA A 122 -20.21 -8.40 12.58
N ALA A 123 -19.13 -9.10 12.19
CA ALA A 123 -18.76 -10.39 12.76
C ALA A 123 -18.25 -10.31 14.20
N LEU A 124 -17.83 -9.12 14.68
CA LEU A 124 -17.44 -8.92 16.08
C LEU A 124 -18.65 -8.79 17.02
N THR A 125 -19.81 -8.42 16.48
CA THR A 125 -21.03 -8.16 17.28
C THR A 125 -22.11 -9.21 17.07
N GLY A 126 -22.08 -9.94 15.95
CA GLY A 126 -23.05 -10.98 15.61
C GLY A 126 -22.57 -12.39 15.93
N PRO A 127 -23.47 -13.39 15.92
CA PRO A 127 -23.09 -14.78 16.04
C PRO A 127 -22.17 -15.21 14.87
N PRO A 128 -21.16 -16.06 15.12
CA PRO A 128 -20.25 -16.51 14.08
C PRO A 128 -20.99 -17.38 13.05
N LEU A 129 -21.20 -16.84 11.85
CA LEU A 129 -21.79 -17.58 10.73
C LEU A 129 -20.69 -18.12 9.80
N PRO A 130 -20.67 -19.44 9.50
CA PRO A 130 -19.68 -20.03 8.60
C PRO A 130 -19.61 -19.34 7.23
N ALA A 131 -20.77 -18.94 6.69
CA ALA A 131 -20.86 -18.21 5.42
C ALA A 131 -20.16 -16.84 5.47
N THR A 132 -20.22 -16.12 6.59
CA THR A 132 -19.53 -14.84 6.78
C THR A 132 -18.02 -15.02 6.75
N ALA A 133 -17.50 -16.05 7.43
CA ALA A 133 -16.08 -16.35 7.41
C ALA A 133 -15.62 -16.75 5.99
N ALA A 134 -16.37 -17.57 5.27
CA ALA A 134 -16.04 -17.95 3.88
C ALA A 134 -15.99 -16.72 2.95
N ARG A 135 -17.00 -15.84 3.02
CA ARG A 135 -17.04 -14.60 2.22
C ARG A 135 -15.90 -13.65 2.56
N LEU A 136 -15.54 -13.50 3.84
CA LEU A 136 -14.38 -12.71 4.27
C LEU A 136 -13.07 -13.30 3.74
N GLY A 137 -12.94 -14.63 3.72
CA GLY A 137 -11.79 -15.30 3.12
C GLY A 137 -11.66 -15.03 1.63
N MET A 138 -12.75 -15.18 0.88
CA MET A 138 -12.78 -14.89 -0.56
C MET A 138 -12.43 -13.42 -0.85
N LEU A 139 -13.07 -12.47 -0.15
CA LEU A 139 -12.79 -11.04 -0.33
C LEU A 139 -11.34 -10.68 -0.01
N THR A 140 -10.78 -11.27 1.05
CA THR A 140 -9.38 -11.08 1.41
C THR A 140 -8.44 -11.66 0.35
N GLY A 141 -8.77 -12.84 -0.19
CA GLY A 141 -8.03 -13.43 -1.31
C GLY A 141 -8.01 -12.50 -2.53
N ILE A 142 -9.16 -11.96 -2.92
CA ILE A 142 -9.27 -10.98 -4.02
C ILE A 142 -8.43 -9.74 -3.72
N PHE A 143 -8.56 -9.16 -2.53
CA PHE A 143 -7.75 -8.02 -2.10
C PHE A 143 -6.24 -8.29 -2.22
N ASN A 144 -5.77 -9.43 -1.72
CA ASN A 144 -4.36 -9.80 -1.79
C ASN A 144 -3.88 -10.02 -3.24
N LEU A 145 -4.71 -10.63 -4.10
CA LEU A 145 -4.40 -10.83 -5.51
C LEU A 145 -4.34 -9.49 -6.27
N THR A 146 -5.29 -8.59 -6.03
CA THR A 146 -5.27 -7.24 -6.61
C THR A 146 -4.00 -6.50 -6.19
N TRP A 147 -3.63 -6.59 -4.92
CA TRP A 147 -2.40 -5.99 -4.42
C TRP A 147 -1.14 -6.61 -5.04
N ALA A 148 -1.07 -7.94 -5.13
CA ALA A 148 0.03 -8.63 -5.79
C ALA A 148 0.18 -8.18 -7.25
N ALA A 149 -0.93 -8.02 -7.97
CA ALA A 149 -0.92 -7.49 -9.34
C ALA A 149 -0.36 -6.06 -9.41
N VAL A 150 -0.73 -5.18 -8.46
CA VAL A 150 -0.15 -3.82 -8.34
C VAL A 150 1.38 -3.88 -8.19
N VAL A 151 1.87 -4.72 -7.29
CA VAL A 151 3.31 -4.89 -7.05
C VAL A 151 4.03 -5.42 -8.30
N VAL A 152 3.49 -6.46 -8.93
CA VAL A 152 4.06 -7.02 -10.17
C VAL A 152 4.11 -5.96 -11.27
N LEU A 153 3.04 -5.18 -11.44
CA LEU A 153 2.97 -4.13 -12.45
C LEU A 153 4.00 -3.00 -12.19
N MET A 154 4.21 -2.65 -10.91
CA MET A 154 5.21 -1.67 -10.48
C MET A 154 6.66 -2.16 -10.67
N ILE A 155 6.89 -3.47 -10.65
CA ILE A 155 8.19 -4.09 -10.90
C ILE A 155 8.45 -4.20 -12.40
N ILE A 156 7.51 -4.76 -13.16
CA ILE A 156 7.69 -5.03 -14.60
C ILE A 156 7.65 -3.74 -15.42
N ARG A 157 6.81 -2.76 -15.04
CA ARG A 157 6.63 -1.46 -15.73
C ARG A 157 6.56 -1.59 -17.26
N PRO A 158 5.58 -2.36 -17.78
CA PRO A 158 5.48 -2.63 -19.21
C PRO A 158 5.33 -1.32 -20.00
N GLY A 159 6.22 -1.10 -20.97
CA GLY A 159 6.24 0.11 -21.80
C GLY A 159 7.21 1.20 -21.35
N SER A 160 7.74 1.17 -20.12
CA SER A 160 8.95 1.94 -19.79
C SER A 160 10.15 1.27 -20.49
N THR A 161 11.08 2.04 -21.03
CA THR A 161 12.23 1.58 -21.87
C THR A 161 13.30 0.77 -21.11
N THR A 162 12.88 -0.12 -20.23
CA THR A 162 13.68 -1.11 -19.50
C THR A 162 13.05 -2.49 -19.66
N GLY A 163 12.67 -2.84 -20.89
CA GLY A 163 12.57 -4.24 -21.28
C GLY A 163 13.99 -4.77 -21.43
N ALA A 164 14.34 -5.77 -20.63
CA ALA A 164 15.51 -6.60 -20.89
C ALA A 164 15.34 -7.36 -22.22
#